data_AF-A0A009S3E4-F1
#
_entry.id   AF-A0A009S3E4-F1
#
_cell.length_a   1.000
_cell.length_b   1.000
_cell.length_c   1.000
_cell.angle_alpha   90.00
_cell.angle_beta   90.00
_cell.angle_gamma   90.00
#
_symmetry.space_group_name_H-M   'P 1'
#
loop_
_entity.id
_entity.type
_entity.pdbx_description
1 polymer ?
#
loop_
_entity_poly.entity_id
_entity_poly.type
_entity_poly.pdbx_seq_one_letter_code
_entity_poly.pdbx_strand_id
1 'polypeptide(L)'
;MVFDKLKKIFFLHANLEGLYRLPLQAIFEIEKFYPTAYKVVVDYRNWLVTQIHQLLLTIKATATLEDAYMFLFVIDGAMVQLL
;
A
#
# COMPACT_ATOMS: atom_id res chain seq x y z
N MET A 1 -16.62 -10.66 4.91
CA MET A 1 -16.46 -11.04 3.48
C MET A 1 -15.11 -10.56 2.96
N VAL A 2 -14.63 -11.04 1.80
CA VAL A 2 -13.34 -10.60 1.21
C VAL A 2 -13.30 -9.08 1.03
N PHE A 3 -14.42 -8.50 0.59
CA PHE A 3 -14.55 -7.04 0.42
C PHE A 3 -14.26 -6.26 1.71
N ASP A 4 -14.59 -6.80 2.89
CA ASP A 4 -14.29 -6.15 4.17
C ASP A 4 -12.80 -6.14 4.48
N LYS A 5 -12.03 -7.11 3.96
CA LYS A 5 -10.57 -7.13 4.11
C LYS A 5 -9.91 -6.02 3.31
N LEU A 6 -10.35 -5.79 2.07
CA LEU A 6 -9.84 -4.69 1.24
C LEU A 6 -10.16 -3.33 1.86
N LYS A 7 -11.40 -3.12 2.35
CA LYS A 7 -11.74 -1.90 3.11
C LYS A 7 -10.84 -1.72 4.33
N LYS A 8 -10.60 -2.80 5.10
CA LYS A 8 -9.75 -2.73 6.28
C LYS A 8 -8.31 -2.37 5.92
N ILE A 9 -7.77 -2.92 4.84
CA ILE A 9 -6.46 -2.51 4.30
C ILE A 9 -6.49 -1.02 3.99
N PHE A 10 -7.47 -0.54 3.22
CA PHE A 10 -7.60 0.87 2.87
C PHE A 10 -7.58 1.76 4.13
N PHE A 11 -8.49 1.55 5.09
CA PHE A 11 -8.56 2.41 6.29
C PHE A 11 -7.33 2.32 7.20
N LEU A 12 -6.65 1.18 7.27
CA LEU A 12 -5.42 1.06 8.05
C LEU A 12 -4.26 1.83 7.43
N HIS A 13 -4.22 1.91 6.10
CA HIS A 13 -3.10 2.50 5.36
C HIS A 13 -3.38 3.95 4.97
N ALA A 14 -4.64 4.33 4.82
CA ALA A 14 -5.12 5.70 4.64
C ALA A 14 -5.44 6.37 5.99
N ASN A 15 -4.56 6.22 6.99
CA ASN A 15 -4.66 6.86 8.30
C ASN A 15 -3.40 7.68 8.58
N LEU A 16 -3.56 9.00 8.73
CA LEU A 16 -2.48 9.94 9.04
C LEU A 16 -1.79 9.69 10.37
N GLU A 17 -2.50 9.13 11.35
CA GLU A 17 -1.94 8.73 12.64
C GLU A 17 -1.45 7.28 12.63
N GLY A 18 -1.64 6.57 11.52
CA GLY A 18 -1.26 5.18 11.34
C GLY A 18 0.22 5.01 10.97
N LEU A 19 0.75 3.81 11.27
CA LEU A 19 2.15 3.46 10.98
C LEU A 19 2.47 3.48 9.48
N TYR A 20 1.48 3.30 8.60
CA TYR A 20 1.70 3.32 7.15
C TYR A 20 2.14 4.70 6.61
N ARG A 21 1.91 5.78 7.37
CA ARG A 21 2.49 7.09 7.02
C ARG A 21 4.01 7.03 6.89
N LEU A 22 4.68 6.21 7.71
CA LEU A 22 6.15 6.13 7.72
C LEU A 22 6.73 5.52 6.44
N PRO A 23 6.25 4.35 5.94
CA PRO A 23 6.62 3.84 4.62
C PRO A 23 6.37 4.85 3.48
N LEU A 24 5.26 5.59 3.51
CA LEU A 24 4.97 6.60 2.49
C LEU A 24 5.97 7.76 2.55
N GLN A 25 6.19 8.32 3.73
CA GLN A 25 7.15 9.41 3.96
C GLN A 25 8.58 9.00 3.58
N ALA A 26 8.96 7.76 3.88
CA ALA A 26 10.27 7.22 3.57
C ALA A 26 10.59 7.19 2.06
N ILE A 27 9.59 7.08 1.19
CA ILE A 27 9.77 7.15 -0.27
C ILE A 27 10.34 8.52 -0.68
N PHE A 28 9.90 9.59 -0.02
CA PHE A 28 10.31 10.94 -0.35
C PHE A 28 11.58 11.37 0.37
N GLU A 29 11.82 10.85 1.57
CA GLU A 29 12.82 11.41 2.48
C GLU A 29 14.12 10.61 2.57
N ILE A 30 14.06 9.27 2.55
CA ILE A 30 15.20 8.45 2.99
C ILE A 30 15.84 7.59 1.90
N GLU A 31 15.24 7.52 0.70
CA GLU A 31 15.71 6.67 -0.41
C GLU A 31 17.23 6.77 -0.65
N LYS A 32 17.77 7.99 -0.69
CA LYS A 32 19.18 8.25 -1.00
C LYS A 32 20.10 8.19 0.22
N PHE A 33 19.56 8.39 1.42
CA PHE A 33 20.36 8.58 2.64
C PHE A 33 20.44 7.33 3.50
N TYR A 34 19.41 6.48 3.46
CA TYR A 34 19.30 5.28 4.29
C TYR A 34 18.86 4.07 3.45
N PRO A 35 19.70 3.59 2.52
CA PRO A 35 19.32 2.57 1.55
C PRO A 35 18.86 1.25 2.18
N THR A 36 19.42 0.86 3.33
CA THR A 36 19.00 -0.34 4.07
C THR A 36 17.58 -0.18 4.64
N ALA A 37 17.26 0.98 5.21
CA ALA A 37 15.92 1.25 5.73
C ALA A 37 14.91 1.40 4.58
N TYR A 38 15.31 2.05 3.48
CA TYR A 38 14.48 2.17 2.29
C TYR A 38 14.16 0.81 1.67
N LYS A 39 15.11 -0.14 1.67
CA LYS A 39 14.84 -1.51 1.22
C LYS A 39 13.69 -2.16 1.99
N VAL A 40 13.58 -1.94 3.30
CA VAL A 40 12.47 -2.46 4.12
C VAL A 40 11.13 -1.90 3.65
N VAL A 41 11.09 -0.61 3.29
CA VAL A 41 9.90 0.05 2.74
C VAL A 41 9.49 -0.55 1.40
N VAL A 42 10.45 -0.76 0.50
CA VAL A 42 10.22 -1.40 -0.80
C VAL A 42 9.70 -2.83 -0.63
N ASP A 43 10.37 -3.63 0.21
CA ASP A 43 10.01 -5.03 0.45
C ASP A 43 8.59 -5.14 1.05
N TYR A 44 8.25 -4.25 2.00
CA TYR A 44 6.91 -4.17 2.58
C TYR A 44 5.83 -3.79 1.55
N ARG A 45 6.10 -2.80 0.69
CA ARG A 45 5.14 -2.37 -0.33
C ARG A 45 4.92 -3.45 -1.40
N ASN A 46 5.97 -4.15 -1.81
CA ASN A 46 5.87 -5.30 -2.72
C ASN A 46 5.02 -6.44 -2.10
N TRP A 47 5.23 -6.72 -0.82
CA TRP A 47 4.38 -7.67 -0.08
C TRP A 47 2.92 -7.21 -0.07
N LEU A 48 2.65 -5.94 0.24
CA LEU A 48 1.31 -5.39 0.31
C LEU A 48 0.57 -5.49 -1.04
N VAL A 49 1.22 -5.16 -2.15
CA VAL A 49 0.66 -5.32 -3.50
C VAL A 49 0.30 -6.79 -3.76
N THR A 50 1.18 -7.72 -3.37
CA THR A 50 0.94 -9.16 -3.53
C THR A 50 -0.29 -9.60 -2.72
N GLN A 51 -0.45 -9.11 -1.49
CA GLN A 51 -1.62 -9.41 -0.66
C GLN A 51 -2.92 -8.83 -1.23
N ILE A 52 -2.87 -7.60 -1.74
CA ILE A 52 -4.01 -6.97 -2.39
C ILE A 52 -4.40 -7.76 -3.65
N HIS A 53 -3.42 -8.15 -4.48
CA HIS A 53 -3.65 -8.93 -5.69
C HIS A 53 -4.31 -10.28 -5.38
N GLN A 54 -3.82 -11.00 -4.37
CA GLN A 54 -4.44 -12.25 -3.92
C GLN A 54 -5.88 -12.06 -3.46
N LEU A 55 -6.18 -10.97 -2.74
CA LEU A 55 -7.55 -10.66 -2.34
C LEU A 55 -8.43 -10.32 -3.54
N LEU A 56 -7.93 -9.52 -4.49
CA LEU A 56 -8.66 -9.14 -5.71
C LEU A 56 -9.02 -10.36 -6.56
N LEU A 57 -8.11 -11.35 -6.67
CA LEU A 57 -8.39 -12.59 -7.41
C LEU A 57 -9.56 -13.40 -6.84
N THR A 58 -9.84 -13.28 -5.54
CA THR A 58 -11.01 -13.93 -4.93
C THR A 58 -12.34 -13.22 -5.23
N ILE A 59 -12.29 -11.99 -5.75
CA ILE A 59 -13.47 -11.18 -6.15
C ILE A 59 -13.64 -11.20 -7.67
N LYS A 60 -12.53 -11.08 -8.40
CA LYS A 60 -12.45 -11.03 -9.87
C LYS A 60 -11.28 -11.91 -10.31
N ALA A 61 -11.58 -13.08 -10.87
CA ALA A 61 -10.55 -14.03 -11.31
C ALA A 61 -9.60 -13.49 -12.39
N THR A 62 -10.00 -12.41 -13.09
CA THR A 62 -9.20 -11.72 -14.11
C THR A 62 -8.46 -10.49 -13.57
N ALA A 63 -8.40 -10.30 -12.24
CA ALA A 63 -7.67 -9.19 -11.64
C ALA A 63 -6.16 -9.27 -11.93
N THR A 64 -5.60 -8.17 -12.43
CA THR A 64 -4.18 -8.11 -12.78
C THR A 64 -3.34 -7.56 -11.63
N LEU A 65 -2.01 -7.61 -11.77
CA LEU A 65 -1.12 -6.99 -10.80
C LEU A 65 -1.27 -5.45 -10.82
N GLU A 66 -1.58 -4.87 -11.98
CA GLU A 66 -1.87 -3.45 -12.15
C GLU A 66 -3.14 -3.03 -11.38
N ASP A 67 -4.17 -3.89 -11.32
CA ASP A 67 -5.35 -3.63 -10.48
C ASP A 67 -4.95 -3.48 -8.99
N ALA A 68 -3.97 -4.26 -8.52
CA ALA A 68 -3.46 -4.17 -7.15
C ALA A 68 -2.58 -2.92 -6.92
N TYR A 69 -1.73 -2.57 -7.90
CA TYR A 69 -0.98 -1.31 -7.86
C TYR A 69 -1.92 -0.10 -7.88
N MET A 70 -3.00 -0.13 -8.66
CA MET A 70 -4.01 0.93 -8.69
C MET A 70 -4.66 1.09 -7.31
N PHE A 71 -4.99 -0.01 -6.63
CA PHE A 71 -5.51 0.05 -5.26
C PHE A 71 -4.52 0.69 -4.28
N LEU A 72 -3.24 0.32 -4.36
CA LEU A 72 -2.19 0.94 -3.54
C LEU A 72 -2.04 2.44 -3.85
N PHE A 73 -2.13 2.82 -5.12
CA PHE A 73 -2.14 4.22 -5.55
C PHE A 73 -3.29 5.03 -4.95
N VAL A 74 -4.49 4.43 -4.86
CA VAL A 74 -5.65 5.07 -4.21
C VAL A 74 -5.39 5.29 -2.71
N ILE A 75 -4.74 4.34 -2.03
CA ILE A 75 -4.32 4.51 -0.63
C ILE A 75 -3.34 5.68 -0.49
N ASP A 76 -2.28 5.69 -1.30
CA ASP A 76 -1.26 6.74 -1.22
C ASP A 76 -1.85 8.11 -1.57
N GLY A 77 -2.72 8.18 -2.58
CA GLY A 77 -3.42 9.40 -2.98
C GLY A 77 -4.33 9.94 -1.87
N ALA A 78 -5.05 9.06 -1.16
CA ALA A 78 -5.83 9.45 0.00
C ALA A 78 -4.95 10.02 1.13
N MET A 79 -3.76 9.46 1.34
CA MET A 79 -2.82 9.97 2.34
C MET A 79 -2.23 11.33 1.94
N VAL A 80 -1.83 11.50 0.68
CA VAL A 80 -1.23 12.76 0.20
C VAL A 80 -2.24 13.92 0.21
N GLN A 81 -3.52 13.66 -0.07
CA GLN A 81 -4.57 14.70 0.01
C GLN A 81 -4.84 15.18 1.44
N LEU A 82 -4.47 14.38 2.44
CA LEU A 82 -4.68 14.69 3.85
C LEU A 82 -3.44 15.34 4.51
N LEU A 83 -2.32 15.41 3.80
CA LEU A 83 -1.09 16.10 4.20
C LEU A 83 -1.08 17.55 3.72
#